data_AF-A0A4V3BP96-F1
#
_entry.id   AF-A0A4V3BP96-F1
#
_cell.length_a   1.000
_cell.length_b   1.000
_cell.length_c   1.000
_cell.angle_alpha   90.00
_cell.angle_beta   90.00
_cell.angle_gamma   90.00
#
_symmetry.space_group_name_H-M   'P 1'
#
loop_
_entity.id
_entity.type
_entity.pdbx_description
1 polymer ?
#
loop_
_entity_poly.entity_id
_entity_poly.type
_entity_poly.pdbx_seq_one_letter_code
_entity_poly.pdbx_strand_id
1 'polypeptide(L)'
;MNTYRKCCICAAIVNGVLFGSVVHARPVAYPAKGQSQNQQQQDEGACYSWAKSNTGIDPAAVAATPPPPSGPTVGGGERLRGAARGAAGGAAIGAIAGDAGKGAAIGAVGGTMVGGARARNNQQAAAANSQAQTQGAMDTFYRAWGACMSGRGYTVK
;
A
#
# COMPACT_ATOMS: atom_id res chain seq x y z
N MET A 1 24.86 -49.00 -2.23
CA MET A 1 24.57 -47.57 -1.95
C MET A 1 23.77 -47.00 -3.11
N ASN A 2 22.76 -46.20 -2.78
CA ASN A 2 22.13 -45.16 -3.62
C ASN A 2 20.94 -45.56 -4.52
N THR A 3 19.84 -45.83 -3.83
CA THR A 3 18.47 -45.46 -4.22
C THR A 3 18.35 -43.95 -4.50
N TYR A 4 18.45 -43.54 -5.76
CA TYR A 4 17.95 -42.24 -6.24
C TYR A 4 16.95 -42.47 -7.38
N ARG A 5 15.72 -42.80 -6.98
CA ARG A 5 14.57 -42.91 -7.87
C ARG A 5 13.44 -42.13 -7.21
N LYS A 6 12.73 -41.34 -8.03
CA LYS A 6 11.60 -40.42 -7.72
C LYS A 6 12.10 -38.98 -7.62
N CYS A 7 12.21 -38.25 -8.74
CA CYS A 7 11.09 -37.70 -9.52
C CYS A 7 10.15 -36.90 -8.62
N CYS A 8 10.46 -35.61 -8.49
CA CYS A 8 9.49 -34.52 -8.34
C CYS A 8 10.24 -33.24 -8.71
N ILE A 9 10.24 -32.94 -10.01
CA ILE A 9 10.58 -31.63 -10.53
C ILE A 9 9.48 -30.68 -10.04
N CYS A 10 9.66 -30.11 -8.85
CA CYS A 10 8.87 -28.97 -8.41
C CYS A 10 9.43 -27.74 -9.10
N ALA A 11 8.98 -27.50 -10.33
CA ALA A 11 9.15 -26.21 -11.00
C ALA A 11 8.41 -25.16 -10.17
N ALA A 12 9.11 -24.53 -9.23
CA ALA A 12 8.63 -23.36 -8.53
C ALA A 12 8.62 -22.20 -9.53
N ILE A 13 7.49 -22.02 -10.21
CA ILE A 13 7.18 -20.78 -10.93
C ILE A 13 6.99 -19.70 -9.87
N VAL A 14 8.10 -19.04 -9.51
CA VAL A 14 8.10 -17.79 -8.77
C VAL A 14 7.49 -16.74 -9.71
N ASN A 15 6.17 -16.65 -9.71
CA ASN A 15 5.46 -15.48 -10.25
C ASN A 15 5.72 -14.31 -9.29
N GLY A 16 6.90 -13.71 -9.42
CA GLY A 16 7.22 -12.43 -8.82
C GLY A 16 6.39 -11.37 -9.52
N VAL A 17 5.21 -11.05 -8.98
CA VAL A 17 4.49 -9.84 -9.35
C VAL A 17 5.30 -8.67 -8.82
N LEU A 18 6.15 -8.11 -9.69
CA LEU A 18 6.76 -6.80 -9.50
C LEU A 18 5.62 -5.77 -9.57
N PHE A 19 5.04 -5.44 -8.42
CA PHE A 19 4.20 -4.24 -8.30
C PHE A 19 5.12 -3.04 -8.43
N GLY A 20 5.33 -2.58 -9.66
CA GLY A 20 6.00 -1.32 -9.93
C GLY A 20 5.23 -0.21 -9.24
N SER A 21 5.90 0.55 -8.39
CA SER A 21 5.40 1.82 -7.88
C SER A 21 5.04 2.69 -9.08
N VAL A 22 3.74 2.92 -9.32
CA VAL A 22 3.33 3.91 -10.32
C VAL A 22 3.69 5.26 -9.73
N VAL A 23 4.87 5.77 -10.07
CA VAL A 23 5.28 7.12 -9.69
C VAL A 23 4.36 8.06 -10.43
N HIS A 24 3.51 8.78 -9.70
CA HIS A 24 2.71 9.83 -10.32
C HIS A 24 3.62 11.00 -10.68
N ALA A 25 4.13 10.95 -11.91
CA ALA A 25 4.93 12.02 -12.46
C ALA A 25 4.05 13.26 -12.66
N ARG A 26 4.61 14.43 -12.36
CA ARG A 26 3.97 15.71 -12.69
C ARG A 26 3.76 15.71 -14.21
N PRO A 27 2.54 16.02 -14.71
CA PRO A 27 2.32 16.11 -16.14
C PRO A 27 3.24 17.15 -16.76
N VAL A 28 3.74 16.89 -17.96
CA VAL A 28 4.65 17.79 -18.64
C VAL A 28 3.85 18.74 -19.51
N ALA A 29 4.00 20.04 -19.29
CA ALA A 29 3.39 21.07 -20.12
C ALA A 29 4.36 21.48 -21.25
N TYR A 30 3.94 21.32 -22.50
CA TYR A 30 4.68 21.75 -23.67
C TYR A 30 4.14 23.09 -24.19
N PRO A 31 5.01 24.10 -24.42
CA PRO A 31 4.61 25.42 -24.92
C PRO A 31 4.25 25.38 -26.42
N ALA A 32 3.01 25.02 -26.73
CA ALA A 32 2.57 24.81 -28.12
C ALA A 32 2.38 26.10 -28.93
N LYS A 33 2.37 27.28 -28.28
CA LYS A 33 2.18 28.59 -28.94
C LYS A 33 3.43 29.46 -28.94
N GLY A 34 4.61 28.86 -28.73
CA GLY A 34 5.88 29.59 -28.71
C GLY A 34 6.10 30.43 -27.45
N GLN A 35 5.50 30.03 -26.33
CA GLN A 35 5.71 30.71 -25.05
C GLN A 35 7.19 30.62 -24.60
N SER A 36 7.74 31.71 -24.07
CA SER A 36 9.09 31.71 -23.51
C SER A 36 9.16 30.88 -22.22
N GLN A 37 10.35 30.42 -21.84
CA GLN A 37 10.53 29.72 -20.56
C GLN A 37 10.11 30.57 -19.35
N ASN A 38 10.34 31.88 -19.40
CA ASN A 38 9.93 32.77 -18.30
C ASN A 38 8.40 32.83 -18.19
N GLN A 39 7.70 32.95 -19.33
CA GLN A 39 6.24 32.90 -19.35
C GLN A 39 5.72 31.55 -18.85
N GLN A 40 6.35 30.44 -19.26
CA GLN A 40 6.00 29.12 -18.78
C GLN A 40 6.10 29.01 -17.27
N GLN A 41 7.19 29.45 -16.65
CA GLN A 41 7.34 29.37 -15.19
C GLN A 41 6.30 30.21 -14.44
N GLN A 42 5.96 31.39 -14.96
CA GLN A 42 4.89 32.22 -14.38
C GLN A 42 3.52 31.55 -14.51
N ASP A 43 3.24 30.96 -15.67
CA ASP A 43 1.98 30.28 -15.97
C ASP A 43 1.83 29.01 -15.13
N GLU A 44 2.89 28.23 -14.98
CA GLU A 44 2.94 27.05 -14.13
C GLU A 44 2.69 27.40 -12.67
N GLY A 45 3.30 28.50 -12.17
CA GLY A 45 3.09 28.99 -10.82
C GLY A 45 1.66 29.47 -10.57
N ALA A 46 1.08 30.21 -11.52
CA ALA A 46 -0.30 30.67 -11.46
C ALA A 46 -1.30 29.50 -11.53
N CYS A 47 -1.05 28.52 -12.40
CA CYS A 47 -1.89 27.33 -12.50
C CYS A 47 -1.75 26.41 -11.29
N TYR A 48 -0.57 26.37 -10.66
CA TYR A 48 -0.35 25.63 -9.43
C TYR A 48 -1.13 26.22 -8.26
N SER A 49 -1.09 27.54 -8.08
CA SER A 49 -1.87 28.23 -7.04
C SER A 49 -3.38 28.12 -7.30
N TRP A 50 -3.80 28.24 -8.56
CA TRP A 50 -5.20 28.01 -8.94
C TRP A 50 -5.66 26.58 -8.64
N ALA A 51 -4.88 25.56 -9.01
CA ALA A 51 -5.20 24.16 -8.75
C ALA A 51 -5.31 23.87 -7.25
N LYS A 52 -4.42 24.43 -6.43
CA LYS A 52 -4.48 24.33 -4.97
C LYS A 52 -5.76 24.97 -4.43
N SER A 53 -6.12 26.16 -4.88
CA SER A 53 -7.35 26.84 -4.45
C SER A 53 -8.62 26.15 -4.95
N ASN A 54 -8.59 25.53 -6.13
CA ASN A 54 -9.76 24.86 -6.72
C ASN A 54 -10.02 23.48 -6.10
N THR A 55 -8.96 22.71 -5.85
CA THR A 55 -9.07 21.34 -5.33
C THR A 55 -8.97 21.26 -3.81
N GLY A 56 -8.39 22.27 -3.16
CA GLY A 56 -8.05 22.24 -1.73
C GLY A 56 -6.85 21.33 -1.42
N ILE A 57 -6.19 20.76 -2.42
CA ILE A 57 -5.10 19.80 -2.27
C ILE A 57 -3.76 20.52 -2.38
N ASP A 58 -2.90 20.32 -1.40
CA ASP A 58 -1.49 20.74 -1.46
C ASP A 58 -0.59 19.53 -1.75
N PRO A 59 -0.02 19.43 -2.96
CA PRO A 59 0.81 18.28 -3.31
C PRO A 59 2.11 18.23 -2.50
N ALA A 60 2.59 19.33 -1.92
CA ALA A 60 3.73 19.27 -1.00
C ALA A 60 3.34 18.57 0.32
N ALA A 61 2.15 18.85 0.84
CA ALA A 61 1.63 18.22 2.05
C ALA A 61 1.29 16.74 1.83
N VAL A 62 0.69 16.42 0.68
CA VAL A 62 0.35 15.04 0.32
C VAL A 62 1.61 14.21 0.13
N ALA A 63 2.66 14.75 -0.52
CA ALA A 63 3.95 14.06 -0.68
C ALA A 63 4.70 13.86 0.65
N ALA A 64 4.48 14.74 1.62
CA ALA A 64 5.08 14.65 2.95
C ALA A 64 4.36 13.67 3.88
N THR A 65 3.25 13.05 3.45
CA THR A 65 2.52 12.09 4.28
C THR A 65 3.39 10.84 4.48
N PRO A 66 3.83 10.53 5.71
CA PRO A 66 4.69 9.38 5.95
C PRO A 66 3.91 8.10 5.59
N PRO A 67 4.59 7.07 5.04
CA PRO A 67 3.96 5.77 4.87
C PRO A 67 3.42 5.30 6.23
N PRO A 68 2.28 4.61 6.26
CA PRO A 68 1.71 4.17 7.52
C PRO A 68 2.77 3.39 8.29
N PRO A 69 2.93 3.68 9.59
CA PRO A 69 3.98 3.08 10.39
C PRO A 69 3.91 1.57 10.21
N SER A 70 5.04 0.96 9.87
CA SER A 70 5.16 -0.46 10.04
C SER A 70 4.86 -0.76 11.49
N GLY A 71 3.77 -1.48 11.74
CA GLY A 71 3.28 -1.73 13.09
C GLY A 71 4.41 -2.20 14.00
N PRO A 72 4.34 -1.90 15.31
CA PRO A 72 5.44 -2.05 16.24
C PRO A 72 6.10 -3.42 16.06
N THR A 73 7.43 -3.43 15.95
CA THR A 73 8.32 -4.59 15.93
C THR A 73 7.78 -5.70 16.82
N VAL A 74 6.90 -6.54 16.27
CA VAL A 74 6.45 -7.82 16.83
C VAL A 74 6.39 -7.79 18.37
N GLY A 75 5.78 -6.75 18.93
CA GLY A 75 5.92 -6.44 20.35
C GLY A 75 4.87 -7.20 21.12
N GLY A 76 5.16 -8.45 21.49
CA GLY A 76 4.47 -9.27 22.51
C GLY A 76 2.94 -9.39 22.45
N GLY A 77 2.21 -8.28 22.61
CA GLY A 77 0.76 -8.19 22.78
C GLY A 77 -0.10 -8.69 21.62
N GLU A 78 0.26 -8.41 20.37
CA GLU A 78 -0.53 -8.88 19.20
C GLU A 78 -0.43 -10.41 19.06
N ARG A 79 0.76 -10.95 19.31
CA ARG A 79 1.02 -12.40 19.33
C ARG A 79 0.38 -13.06 20.54
N LEU A 80 0.41 -12.42 21.72
CA LEU A 80 -0.29 -12.89 22.91
C LEU A 80 -1.80 -12.92 22.68
N ARG A 81 -2.36 -11.90 22.03
CA ARG A 81 -3.79 -11.83 21.71
C ARG A 81 -4.20 -12.90 20.70
N GLY A 82 -3.36 -13.14 19.69
CA GLY A 82 -3.52 -14.23 18.72
C GLY A 82 -3.40 -15.61 19.37
N ALA A 83 -2.42 -15.79 20.26
CA ALA A 83 -2.23 -17.01 21.04
C ALA A 83 -3.38 -17.26 22.00
N ALA A 84 -3.85 -16.24 22.74
CA ALA A 84 -4.94 -16.37 23.70
C ALA A 84 -6.28 -16.67 23.01
N ARG A 85 -6.60 -16.00 21.89
CA ARG A 85 -7.79 -16.32 21.08
C ARG A 85 -7.69 -17.70 20.45
N GLY A 86 -6.51 -18.05 19.93
CA GLY A 86 -6.25 -19.37 19.38
C GLY A 86 -6.39 -20.47 20.43
N ALA A 87 -5.86 -20.24 21.63
CA ALA A 87 -5.94 -21.17 22.77
C ALA A 87 -7.38 -21.35 23.23
N ALA A 88 -8.16 -20.27 23.35
CA ALA A 88 -9.56 -20.34 23.75
C ALA A 88 -10.40 -21.12 22.71
N GLY A 89 -10.21 -20.83 21.42
CA GLY A 89 -10.89 -21.58 20.34
C GLY A 89 -10.45 -23.05 20.28
N GLY A 90 -9.15 -23.31 20.44
CA GLY A 90 -8.59 -24.66 20.46
C GLY A 90 -9.00 -25.46 21.70
N ALA A 91 -9.16 -24.83 22.86
CA ALA A 91 -9.65 -25.45 24.09
C ALA A 91 -11.11 -25.89 23.95
N ALA A 92 -11.96 -25.03 23.35
CA ALA A 92 -13.36 -25.37 23.11
C ALA A 92 -13.49 -26.60 22.19
N ILE A 93 -12.69 -26.68 21.12
CA ILE A 93 -12.68 -27.83 20.21
C ILE A 93 -12.05 -29.06 20.89
N GLY A 94 -10.96 -28.87 21.64
CA GLY A 94 -10.29 -29.94 22.38
C GLY A 94 -11.13 -30.55 23.50
N ALA A 95 -11.96 -29.75 24.17
CA ALA A 95 -12.88 -30.22 25.21
C ALA A 95 -13.94 -31.19 24.65
N ILE A 96 -14.34 -31.01 23.39
CA ILE A 96 -15.24 -31.92 22.68
C ILE A 96 -14.52 -33.22 22.31
N ALA A 97 -13.22 -33.14 22.00
CA ALA A 97 -12.38 -34.29 21.64
C ALA A 97 -11.69 -34.99 22.83
N GLY A 98 -12.01 -34.61 24.07
CA GLY A 98 -11.51 -35.24 25.29
C GLY A 98 -10.19 -34.67 25.86
N ASP A 99 -9.60 -33.64 25.26
CA ASP A 99 -8.41 -32.97 25.77
C ASP A 99 -8.38 -31.48 25.42
N ALA A 100 -8.97 -30.67 26.31
CA ALA A 100 -8.98 -29.22 26.20
C ALA A 100 -7.57 -28.62 26.26
N GLY A 101 -6.64 -29.22 27.02
CA GLY A 101 -5.28 -28.70 27.20
C GLY A 101 -4.45 -28.85 25.92
N LYS A 102 -4.54 -30.01 25.27
CA LYS A 102 -3.87 -30.26 23.98
C LYS A 102 -4.49 -29.46 22.85
N GLY A 103 -5.82 -29.30 22.84
CA GLY A 103 -6.52 -28.40 21.92
C GLY A 103 -6.12 -26.93 22.12
N ALA A 104 -5.97 -26.47 23.37
CA ALA A 104 -5.53 -25.11 23.69
C ALA A 104 -4.09 -24.85 23.22
N ALA A 105 -3.17 -25.80 23.43
CA ALA A 105 -1.79 -25.67 22.98
C ALA A 105 -1.69 -25.60 21.44
N ILE A 106 -2.41 -26.48 20.73
CA ILE A 106 -2.47 -26.47 19.26
C ILE A 106 -3.10 -25.16 18.76
N GLY A 107 -4.19 -24.74 19.40
CA GLY A 107 -4.88 -23.49 19.10
C GLY A 107 -4.01 -22.25 19.33
N ALA A 108 -3.20 -22.23 20.39
CA ALA A 108 -2.28 -21.13 20.69
C ALA A 108 -1.23 -20.97 19.58
N VAL A 109 -0.59 -22.07 19.18
CA VAL A 109 0.43 -22.07 18.12
C VAL A 109 -0.19 -21.66 16.79
N GLY A 110 -1.31 -22.28 16.39
CA GLY A 110 -2.02 -21.92 15.16
C GLY A 110 -2.53 -20.47 15.16
N GLY A 111 -3.02 -19.99 16.30
CA GLY A 111 -3.52 -18.63 16.49
C GLY A 111 -2.45 -17.55 16.34
N THR A 112 -1.20 -17.82 16.74
CA THR A 112 -0.08 -16.88 16.49
C THR A 112 0.25 -16.78 15.01
N MET A 113 0.19 -17.89 14.27
CA MET A 113 0.48 -17.92 12.83
C MET A 113 -0.61 -17.19 12.03
N VAL A 114 -1.89 -17.52 12.29
CA VAL A 114 -3.04 -16.88 11.63
C VAL A 114 -3.16 -15.41 12.03
N GLY A 115 -2.95 -15.08 13.30
CA GLY A 115 -2.92 -13.70 13.79
C GLY A 115 -1.80 -12.88 13.14
N GLY A 116 -0.60 -13.46 13.01
CA GLY A 116 0.51 -12.82 12.31
C GLY A 116 0.27 -12.64 10.81
N ALA A 117 -0.33 -13.62 10.13
CA ALA A 117 -0.71 -13.50 8.72
C ALA A 117 -1.78 -12.42 8.51
N ARG A 118 -2.78 -12.35 9.38
CA ARG A 118 -3.84 -11.33 9.31
C ARG A 118 -3.31 -9.93 9.63
N ALA A 119 -2.39 -9.79 10.60
CA ALA A 119 -1.75 -8.52 10.89
C ALA A 119 -0.97 -8.00 9.68
N ARG A 120 -0.19 -8.86 9.01
CA ARG A 120 0.49 -8.51 7.75
C ARG A 120 -0.49 -8.12 6.65
N ASN A 121 -1.57 -8.87 6.46
CA ASN A 121 -2.58 -8.56 5.46
C ASN A 121 -3.28 -7.22 5.76
N ASN A 122 -3.64 -6.96 7.02
CA ASN A 122 -4.24 -5.69 7.43
C ASN A 122 -3.27 -4.51 7.23
N GLN A 123 -1.98 -4.72 7.50
CA GLN A 123 -0.95 -3.71 7.26
C GLN A 123 -0.72 -3.46 5.77
N GLN A 124 -0.74 -4.51 4.94
CA GLN A 124 -0.67 -4.37 3.48
C GLN A 124 -1.91 -3.65 2.94
N ALA A 125 -3.10 -3.97 3.43
CA ALA A 125 -4.34 -3.29 3.06
C ALA A 125 -4.33 -1.81 3.51
N ALA A 126 -3.82 -1.52 4.72
CA ALA A 126 -3.68 -0.15 5.20
C ALA A 126 -2.66 0.65 4.37
N ALA A 127 -1.50 0.06 4.05
CA ALA A 127 -0.50 0.66 3.17
C ALA A 127 -1.04 0.90 1.75
N ALA A 128 -1.75 -0.07 1.18
CA ALA A 128 -2.38 0.05 -0.12
C ALA A 128 -3.44 1.16 -0.13
N ASN A 129 -4.29 1.26 0.90
CA ASN A 129 -5.29 2.32 1.01
C ASN A 129 -4.65 3.70 1.17
N SER A 130 -3.64 3.85 2.02
CA SER A 130 -2.94 5.13 2.17
C SER A 130 -2.27 5.56 0.87
N GLN A 131 -1.67 4.63 0.13
CA GLN A 131 -1.02 4.93 -1.13
C GLN A 131 -2.04 5.30 -2.22
N ALA A 132 -3.17 4.58 -2.30
CA ALA A 132 -4.24 4.88 -3.23
C ALA A 132 -4.89 6.26 -2.97
N GLN A 133 -5.03 6.65 -1.70
CA GLN A 133 -5.58 7.95 -1.33
C GLN A 133 -4.63 9.10 -1.68
N THR A 134 -3.34 8.97 -1.35
CA THR A 134 -2.30 9.93 -1.75
C THR A 134 -2.24 10.06 -3.27
N GLN A 135 -2.30 8.93 -3.98
CA GLN A 135 -2.31 8.88 -5.43
C GLN A 135 -3.52 9.63 -6.02
N GLY A 136 -4.74 9.30 -5.58
CA GLY A 136 -5.95 9.96 -6.07
C GLY A 136 -5.98 11.47 -5.82
N ALA A 137 -5.42 11.93 -4.69
CA ALA A 137 -5.28 13.35 -4.40
C ALA A 137 -4.32 14.05 -5.38
N MET A 138 -3.17 13.42 -5.67
CA MET A 138 -2.22 13.95 -6.66
C MET A 138 -2.81 13.98 -8.06
N ASP A 139 -3.48 12.91 -8.50
CA ASP A 139 -4.17 12.84 -9.78
C ASP A 139 -5.19 13.97 -9.93
N THR A 140 -5.98 14.24 -8.89
CA THR A 140 -6.99 15.30 -8.88
C THR A 140 -6.35 16.68 -9.00
N PHE A 141 -5.27 16.93 -8.24
CA PHE A 141 -4.50 18.16 -8.33
C PHE A 141 -3.92 18.38 -9.74
N TYR A 142 -3.25 17.37 -10.30
CA TYR A 142 -2.62 17.48 -11.62
C TYR A 142 -3.62 17.61 -12.77
N ARG A 143 -4.81 17.02 -12.63
CA ARG A 143 -5.92 17.26 -13.58
C ARG A 143 -6.35 18.72 -13.58
N ALA A 144 -6.52 19.33 -12.41
CA ALA A 144 -6.86 20.75 -12.32
C ALA A 144 -5.73 21.61 -12.89
N TRP A 145 -4.49 21.37 -12.48
CA TRP A 145 -3.33 22.08 -13.02
C TRP A 145 -3.25 21.96 -14.55
N GLY A 146 -3.44 20.76 -15.09
CA GLY A 146 -3.44 20.49 -16.53
C GLY A 146 -4.57 21.19 -17.27
N ALA A 147 -5.76 21.31 -16.66
CA ALA A 147 -6.87 22.07 -17.21
C ALA A 147 -6.54 23.58 -17.32
N CYS A 148 -5.88 24.15 -16.30
CA CYS A 148 -5.42 25.53 -16.35
C CYS A 148 -4.35 25.74 -17.43
N MET A 149 -3.34 24.87 -17.47
CA MET A 149 -2.26 24.95 -18.46
C MET A 149 -2.78 24.78 -19.89
N SER A 150 -3.71 23.85 -20.12
CA SER A 150 -4.34 23.68 -21.44
C SER A 150 -5.17 24.90 -21.86
N GLY A 151 -5.88 25.55 -20.93
CA GLY A 151 -6.56 26.83 -21.20
C GLY A 151 -5.62 27.95 -21.64
N ARG A 152 -4.36 27.94 -21.17
CA ARG A 152 -3.31 28.89 -21.57
C ARG A 152 -2.59 28.50 -22.87
N GLY A 153 -3.00 27.39 -23.50
CA GLY A 153 -2.43 26.92 -24.76
C GLY A 153 -1.16 26.09 -24.60
N TYR A 154 -0.98 25.45 -23.45
CA TYR A 154 0.04 24.40 -23.29
C TYR A 154 -0.57 23.03 -23.59
N THR A 155 0.23 22.16 -24.21
CA THR A 155 -0.15 20.75 -24.36
C THR A 155 0.36 19.99 -23.16
N VAL A 156 -0.55 19.45 -22.34
CA VAL A 156 -0.21 18.70 -21.12
C VAL A 156 -0.30 17.20 -21.40
N LYS A 157 0.72 16.45 -21.01
CA LYS A 157 0.83 14.99 -21.17
C LYS A 157 1.23 14.32 -19.87
#